data_AF-A0A520GVE1-F1
#
_entry.id   AF-A0A520GVE1-F1
#
_cell.length_a   1.000
_cell.length_b   1.000
_cell.length_c   1.000
_cell.angle_alpha   90.00
_cell.angle_beta   90.00
_cell.angle_gamma   90.00
#
_symmetry.space_group_name_H-M   'P 1'
#
loop_
_entity.id
_entity.type
_entity.pdbx_description
1 polymer ?
#
loop_
_entity_poly.entity_id
_entity_poly.type
_entity_poly.pdbx_seq_one_letter_code
_entity_poly.pdbx_strand_id
1 'polypeptide(L)'
;MGSIDTEDFEVTEADIFGELCRKNFYTFVQEFWSAIIAEEPVWNWHIEYLCDELQKYVERVAQIKDKDGNIIKRREPKLSDLLINIPPGTTKSTICTVMLPAWAWTVDPTLRILTASYSQSLSTDHALKSRDIIRSDKYRLYFDELTIKTDQDNKTHYKNEHTGERYATSVGGTITGFHAHIIIVDDPLNAKEEASQAALETANTFMDTTLSTRKVDKAVTPTILVMQRLNENDPSGNWLSKKGKKLQHIKLPATDKGEIKPEH
;
A
#
# COMPACT_ATOMS: atom_id res chain seq x y z
N MET A 1 -27.58 46.05 -4.67
CA MET A 1 -27.56 44.98 -5.69
C MET A 1 -26.11 44.54 -5.78
N GLY A 2 -25.70 43.65 -4.86
CA GLY A 2 -24.32 43.18 -4.80
C GLY A 2 -24.15 42.07 -5.82
N SER A 3 -23.24 42.27 -6.78
CA SER A 3 -22.77 41.22 -7.67
C SER A 3 -22.14 40.12 -6.81
N ILE A 4 -22.73 38.93 -6.89
CA ILE A 4 -22.06 37.71 -6.45
C ILE A 4 -21.01 37.48 -7.52
N ASP A 5 -19.74 37.72 -7.20
CA ASP A 5 -18.62 37.22 -8.00
C ASP A 5 -18.68 35.70 -7.97
N THR A 6 -19.30 35.12 -8.98
CA THR A 6 -19.08 33.73 -9.33
C THR A 6 -17.75 33.69 -10.07
N GLU A 7 -16.65 33.48 -9.33
CA GLU A 7 -15.43 32.95 -9.94
C GLU A 7 -15.83 31.63 -10.62
N ASP A 8 -15.94 31.66 -11.94
CA ASP A 8 -16.12 30.46 -12.75
C ASP A 8 -14.85 29.61 -12.57
N PHE A 9 -14.94 28.60 -11.71
CA PHE A 9 -13.93 27.56 -11.63
C PHE A 9 -13.96 26.76 -12.93
N GLU A 10 -13.03 27.05 -13.83
CA GLU A 10 -12.82 26.27 -15.05
C GLU A 10 -12.19 24.92 -14.66
N VAL A 11 -13.01 23.88 -14.58
CA VAL A 11 -12.55 22.51 -14.31
C VAL A 11 -11.73 22.02 -15.49
N THR A 12 -10.45 21.73 -15.25
CA THR A 12 -9.53 21.25 -16.27
C THR A 12 -9.65 19.73 -16.47
N GLU A 13 -9.10 19.24 -17.58
CA GLU A 13 -8.95 17.79 -17.80
C GLU A 13 -8.09 17.13 -16.71
N ALA A 14 -7.05 17.82 -16.23
CA ALA A 14 -6.21 17.36 -15.12
C ALA A 14 -7.00 17.20 -13.82
N ASP A 15 -7.93 18.11 -13.52
CA ASP A 15 -8.80 18.01 -12.33
C ASP A 15 -9.71 16.78 -12.42
N ILE A 16 -10.26 16.49 -13.59
CA ILE A 16 -11.13 15.33 -13.83
C ILE A 16 -10.33 14.03 -13.64
N PHE A 17 -9.16 13.90 -14.28
CA PHE A 17 -8.34 12.70 -14.16
C PHE A 17 -7.76 12.52 -12.76
N GLY A 18 -7.37 13.61 -12.10
CA GLY A 18 -6.96 13.60 -10.70
C GLY A 18 -8.06 13.05 -9.80
N GLU A 19 -9.30 13.54 -9.95
CA GLU A 19 -10.45 13.05 -9.18
C GLU A 19 -10.81 11.58 -9.49
N LEU A 20 -10.72 11.15 -10.75
CA LEU A 20 -10.90 9.74 -11.11
C LEU A 20 -9.85 8.85 -10.43
N CYS A 21 -8.58 9.27 -10.45
CA CYS A 21 -7.49 8.58 -9.78
C CYS A 21 -7.66 8.55 -8.25
N ARG A 22 -8.16 9.61 -7.61
CA ARG A 22 -8.46 9.60 -6.16
C ARG A 22 -9.55 8.59 -5.81
N LYS A 23 -10.58 8.48 -6.65
CA LYS A 23 -11.75 7.62 -6.39
C LYS A 23 -11.54 6.16 -6.76
N ASN A 24 -10.60 5.87 -7.66
CA ASN A 24 -10.39 4.52 -8.16
C ASN A 24 -8.89 4.19 -8.23
N PHE A 25 -8.46 3.25 -7.38
CA PHE A 25 -7.06 2.84 -7.33
C PHE A 25 -6.62 2.11 -8.59
N TYR A 26 -7.49 1.34 -9.25
CA TYR A 26 -7.15 0.68 -10.51
C TYR A 26 -6.87 1.71 -11.61
N THR A 27 -7.68 2.77 -11.70
CA THR A 27 -7.43 3.90 -12.60
C THR A 27 -6.09 4.57 -12.29
N PHE A 28 -5.76 4.81 -11.02
CA PHE A 28 -4.43 5.32 -10.63
C PHE A 28 -3.30 4.39 -11.10
N VAL A 29 -3.45 3.07 -10.94
CA VAL A 29 -2.47 2.07 -11.39
C VAL A 29 -2.25 2.14 -12.90
N GLN A 30 -3.32 2.26 -13.68
CA GLN A 30 -3.25 2.42 -15.14
C GLN A 30 -2.54 3.72 -15.50
N GLU A 31 -2.92 4.82 -14.86
CA GLU A 31 -2.46 6.16 -15.18
C GLU A 31 -0.97 6.38 -14.86
N PHE A 32 -0.49 5.79 -13.77
CA PHE A 32 0.89 5.94 -13.29
C PHE A 32 1.81 4.78 -13.64
N TRP A 33 1.37 3.82 -14.45
CA TRP A 33 2.19 2.69 -14.89
C TRP A 33 3.49 3.14 -15.56
N SER A 34 3.37 4.00 -16.57
CA SER A 34 4.49 4.49 -17.37
C SER A 34 5.47 5.38 -16.61
N ALA A 35 5.14 5.78 -15.37
CA ALA A 35 6.04 6.56 -14.53
C ALA A 35 7.21 5.72 -13.98
N ILE A 36 7.04 4.39 -13.89
CA ILE A 36 8.03 3.49 -13.27
C ILE A 36 8.31 2.22 -14.07
N ILE A 37 7.51 1.90 -15.09
CA ILE A 37 7.67 0.74 -15.95
C ILE A 37 7.56 1.20 -17.40
N ALA A 38 8.53 0.82 -18.23
CA ALA A 38 8.58 1.24 -19.63
C ALA A 38 7.74 0.33 -20.54
N GLU A 39 7.60 -0.93 -20.18
CA GLU A 39 6.84 -1.93 -20.91
C GLU A 39 5.34 -1.72 -20.75
N GLU A 40 4.58 -1.95 -21.82
CA GLU A 40 3.12 -1.91 -21.78
C GLU A 40 2.57 -3.01 -20.84
N PRO A 41 1.63 -2.66 -19.95
CA PRO A 41 1.04 -3.62 -19.03
C PRO A 41 0.13 -4.61 -19.76
N VAL A 42 0.23 -5.88 -19.38
CA VAL A 42 -0.78 -6.89 -19.74
C VAL A 42 -1.85 -6.90 -18.66
N TRP A 43 -2.96 -6.21 -18.91
CA TRP A 43 -4.09 -6.15 -17.98
C TRP A 43 -4.83 -7.48 -17.92
N ASN A 44 -5.24 -7.85 -16.70
CA ASN A 44 -6.00 -9.05 -16.43
C ASN A 44 -6.91 -8.79 -15.21
N TRP A 45 -8.01 -9.53 -15.08
CA TRP A 45 -9.08 -9.30 -14.10
C TRP A 45 -8.56 -9.22 -12.65
N HIS A 46 -7.50 -9.97 -12.33
CA HIS A 46 -6.95 -10.02 -10.97
C HIS A 46 -6.31 -8.71 -10.54
N ILE A 47 -5.86 -7.89 -11.49
CA ILE A 47 -5.24 -6.60 -11.18
C ILE A 47 -6.29 -5.64 -10.64
N GLU A 48 -7.41 -5.50 -11.36
CA GLU A 48 -8.55 -4.69 -10.92
C GLU A 48 -9.10 -5.21 -9.59
N TYR A 49 -9.31 -6.52 -9.47
CA TYR A 49 -9.75 -7.14 -8.21
C TYR A 49 -8.82 -6.83 -7.03
N LEU A 50 -7.50 -6.93 -7.20
CA LEU A 50 -6.55 -6.60 -6.15
C LEU A 50 -6.62 -5.11 -5.78
N CYS A 51 -6.76 -4.23 -6.77
CA CYS A 51 -6.90 -2.80 -6.53
C CYS A 51 -8.16 -2.50 -5.70
N ASP A 52 -9.30 -3.08 -6.09
CA ASP A 52 -10.57 -2.90 -5.38
C ASP A 52 -10.51 -3.40 -3.94
N GLU A 53 -9.88 -4.56 -3.70
CA GLU A 53 -9.73 -5.07 -2.35
C GLU A 53 -8.82 -4.18 -1.51
N LEU A 54 -7.67 -3.74 -2.03
CA LEU A 54 -6.74 -2.86 -1.32
C LEU A 54 -7.36 -1.46 -1.04
N GLN A 55 -8.12 -0.94 -1.98
CA GLN A 55 -8.83 0.33 -1.86
C GLN A 55 -9.74 0.35 -0.63
N LYS A 56 -10.50 -0.73 -0.39
CA LYS A 56 -11.35 -0.85 0.81
C LYS A 56 -10.58 -0.65 2.11
N TYR A 57 -9.34 -1.15 2.19
CA TYR A 57 -8.51 -1.00 3.39
C TYR A 57 -8.00 0.43 3.58
N VAL A 58 -7.54 1.08 2.51
CA VAL A 58 -7.06 2.47 2.54
C VAL A 58 -8.21 3.41 2.87
N GLU A 59 -9.33 3.31 2.18
CA GLU A 59 -10.49 4.16 2.43
C GLU A 59 -10.95 4.04 3.87
N ARG A 60 -10.93 2.84 4.46
CA ARG A 60 -11.40 2.64 5.83
C ARG A 60 -10.48 3.29 6.87
N VAL A 61 -9.17 3.29 6.64
CA VAL A 61 -8.23 3.98 7.53
C VAL A 61 -8.13 5.48 7.23
N ALA A 62 -8.49 5.94 6.03
CA ALA A 62 -8.41 7.34 5.63
C ALA A 62 -9.28 8.24 6.51
N GLN A 63 -8.74 9.41 6.86
CA GLN A 63 -9.49 10.51 7.46
C GLN A 63 -9.69 11.59 6.41
N ILE A 64 -10.94 11.96 6.14
CA ILE A 64 -11.28 12.99 5.15
C ILE A 64 -11.71 14.25 5.88
N LYS A 65 -11.17 15.38 5.43
CA LYS A 65 -11.54 16.72 5.90
C LYS A 65 -12.24 17.50 4.80
N ASP A 66 -13.16 18.38 5.19
CA ASP A 66 -13.69 19.39 4.28
C ASP A 66 -12.67 20.52 4.04
N LYS A 67 -13.03 21.46 3.17
CA LYS A 67 -12.23 22.65 2.84
C LYS A 67 -11.92 23.55 4.04
N ASP A 68 -12.74 23.50 5.09
CA ASP A 68 -12.58 24.29 6.31
C ASP A 68 -11.74 23.53 7.36
N GLY A 69 -11.28 22.32 7.03
CA GLY A 69 -10.43 21.48 7.86
C GLY A 69 -11.18 20.61 8.87
N ASN A 70 -12.52 20.59 8.83
CA ASN A 70 -13.34 19.76 9.71
C ASN A 70 -13.31 18.31 9.26
N ILE A 71 -13.22 17.38 10.20
CA ILE A 71 -13.23 15.94 9.89
C ILE A 71 -14.65 15.52 9.51
N ILE A 72 -14.86 15.19 8.24
CA ILE A 72 -16.14 14.67 7.70
C ILE A 72 -16.18 13.15 7.65
N LYS A 73 -15.01 12.50 7.66
CA LYS A 73 -14.88 11.05 7.82
C LYS A 73 -13.73 10.73 8.76
N ARG A 74 -14.02 9.98 9.83
CA ARG A 74 -13.02 9.49 10.78
C ARG A 74 -12.43 8.16 10.30
N ARG A 75 -11.23 7.85 10.78
CA ARG A 75 -10.63 6.53 10.59
C ARG A 75 -11.52 5.46 11.25
N GLU A 76 -11.82 4.40 10.53
CA GLU A 76 -12.72 3.34 10.97
C GLU A 76 -11.96 2.06 11.34
N PRO A 77 -12.51 1.18 12.20
CA PRO A 77 -11.91 -0.12 12.48
C PRO A 77 -11.71 -0.94 11.22
N LYS A 78 -10.55 -1.58 11.07
CA LYS A 78 -10.26 -2.47 9.94
C LYS A 78 -11.25 -3.63 9.89
N LEU A 79 -11.51 -4.12 8.67
CA LEU A 79 -12.30 -5.35 8.47
C LEU A 79 -11.56 -6.58 9.03
N SER A 80 -10.30 -6.69 8.64
CA SER A 80 -9.38 -7.77 8.98
C SER A 80 -7.93 -7.32 8.77
N ASP A 81 -6.95 -8.20 8.97
CA ASP A 81 -5.70 -8.08 8.22
C ASP A 81 -5.88 -8.78 6.85
N LEU A 82 -5.08 -8.40 5.85
CA LEU A 82 -5.20 -8.92 4.48
C LEU A 82 -4.01 -9.82 4.15
N LEU A 83 -4.28 -11.05 3.71
CA LEU A 83 -3.29 -11.99 3.19
C LEU A 83 -3.52 -12.18 1.70
N ILE A 84 -2.51 -11.91 0.89
CA ILE A 84 -2.52 -12.02 -0.57
C ILE A 84 -1.47 -13.07 -0.95
N ASN A 85 -1.95 -14.25 -1.30
CA ASN A 85 -1.12 -15.33 -1.84
C ASN A 85 -1.34 -15.48 -3.34
N ILE A 86 -0.42 -14.88 -4.10
CA ILE A 86 -0.45 -14.90 -5.56
C ILE A 86 0.94 -15.22 -6.13
N PRO A 87 1.03 -15.73 -7.38
CA PRO A 87 2.27 -16.25 -7.95
C PRO A 87 3.32 -15.15 -8.17
N PRO A 88 4.59 -15.52 -8.41
CA PRO A 88 5.61 -14.56 -8.82
C PRO A 88 5.28 -14.02 -10.22
N GLY A 89 5.72 -12.79 -10.52
CA GLY A 89 5.53 -12.18 -11.84
C GLY A 89 4.14 -11.63 -12.14
N THR A 90 3.22 -11.58 -11.16
CA THR A 90 1.84 -11.08 -11.35
C THR A 90 1.65 -9.62 -10.92
N THR A 91 2.70 -8.80 -11.02
CA THR A 91 2.63 -7.34 -10.71
C THR A 91 2.28 -7.00 -9.24
N LYS A 92 2.26 -8.01 -8.35
CA LYS A 92 1.79 -7.90 -6.96
C LYS A 92 2.49 -6.79 -6.16
N SER A 93 3.80 -6.71 -6.28
CA SER A 93 4.65 -5.76 -5.54
C SER A 93 4.48 -4.34 -6.06
N THR A 94 4.33 -4.18 -7.39
CA THR A 94 4.04 -2.89 -8.01
C THR A 94 2.73 -2.33 -7.48
N ILE A 95 1.66 -3.14 -7.43
CA ILE A 95 0.35 -2.69 -6.93
C ILE A 95 0.41 -2.46 -5.42
N CYS A 96 0.74 -3.48 -4.64
CA CYS A 96 0.57 -3.47 -3.17
C CYS A 96 1.59 -2.58 -2.47
N THR A 97 2.84 -2.55 -2.95
CA THR A 97 3.97 -1.98 -2.22
C THR A 97 4.45 -0.68 -2.85
N VAL A 98 4.37 -0.54 -4.17
CA VAL A 98 4.87 0.66 -4.88
C VAL A 98 3.76 1.69 -5.07
N MET A 99 2.69 1.35 -5.76
CA MET A 99 1.64 2.29 -6.17
C MET A 99 0.64 2.58 -5.04
N LEU A 100 0.25 1.59 -4.24
CA LEU A 100 -0.74 1.77 -3.18
C LEU A 100 -0.36 2.88 -2.18
N PRO A 101 0.89 3.00 -1.68
CA PRO A 101 1.22 4.09 -0.77
C PRO A 101 1.17 5.49 -1.40
N ALA A 102 1.52 5.59 -2.69
CA ALA A 102 1.41 6.87 -3.41
C ALA A 102 -0.07 7.25 -3.60
N TRP A 103 -0.90 6.30 -4.03
CA TRP A 103 -2.34 6.52 -4.15
C TRP A 103 -3.00 6.81 -2.79
N ALA A 104 -2.61 6.13 -1.72
CA ALA A 104 -3.18 6.36 -0.41
C ALA A 104 -3.01 7.81 0.08
N TRP A 105 -1.94 8.49 -0.32
CA TRP A 105 -1.77 9.92 -0.03
C TRP A 105 -2.71 10.83 -0.82
N THR A 106 -3.19 10.41 -1.99
CA THR A 106 -4.22 11.15 -2.73
C THR A 106 -5.58 11.08 -2.03
N VAL A 107 -5.82 10.01 -1.25
CA VAL A 107 -7.04 9.81 -0.45
C VAL A 107 -6.96 10.49 0.92
N ASP A 108 -5.85 10.29 1.65
CA ASP A 108 -5.57 10.93 2.93
C ASP A 108 -4.06 11.21 3.04
N PRO A 109 -3.64 12.47 2.86
CA PRO A 109 -2.22 12.80 2.85
C PRO A 109 -1.59 12.76 4.25
N THR A 110 -2.37 12.53 5.31
CA THR A 110 -1.86 12.33 6.67
C THR A 110 -1.48 10.87 6.97
N LEU A 111 -1.63 9.97 6.00
CA LEU A 111 -1.33 8.55 6.20
C LEU A 111 0.17 8.28 6.41
N ARG A 112 0.47 7.51 7.45
CA ARG A 112 1.80 6.99 7.77
C ARG A 112 1.84 5.52 7.36
N ILE A 113 2.73 5.15 6.46
CA ILE A 113 2.74 3.83 5.82
C ILE A 113 4.09 3.19 6.07
N LEU A 114 4.07 1.99 6.67
CA LEU A 114 5.27 1.17 6.90
C LEU A 114 5.28 0.04 5.88
N THR A 115 6.36 -0.08 5.11
CA THR A 115 6.59 -1.19 4.18
C THR A 115 7.79 -2.02 4.60
N ALA A 116 7.70 -3.34 4.48
CA ALA A 116 8.82 -4.23 4.73
C ALA A 116 8.93 -5.34 3.69
N SER A 117 10.16 -5.77 3.40
CA SER A 117 10.45 -6.94 2.56
C SER A 117 11.56 -7.80 3.18
N TYR A 118 11.81 -9.01 2.66
CA TYR A 118 12.90 -9.86 3.19
C TYR A 118 14.29 -9.20 3.16
N SER A 119 14.54 -8.24 2.26
CA SER A 119 15.81 -7.53 2.15
C SER A 119 15.67 -6.02 2.12
N GLN A 120 16.66 -5.32 2.67
CA GLN A 120 16.65 -3.86 2.77
C GLN A 120 16.76 -3.20 1.39
N SER A 121 17.55 -3.79 0.49
CA SER A 121 17.72 -3.30 -0.89
C SER A 121 16.39 -3.33 -1.64
N LEU A 122 15.65 -4.44 -1.58
CA LEU A 122 14.35 -4.56 -2.25
C LEU A 122 13.32 -3.59 -1.67
N SER A 123 13.23 -3.49 -0.33
CA SER A 123 12.31 -2.53 0.29
C SER A 123 12.65 -1.08 -0.06
N THR A 124 13.94 -0.75 -0.19
CA THR A 124 14.39 0.59 -0.60
C THR A 124 14.03 0.87 -2.05
N ASP A 125 14.23 -0.08 -2.97
CA ASP A 125 13.85 0.05 -4.38
C ASP A 125 12.35 0.33 -4.54
N HIS A 126 11.49 -0.40 -3.83
CA HIS A 126 10.04 -0.16 -3.86
C HIS A 126 9.66 1.23 -3.35
N ALA A 127 10.32 1.72 -2.29
CA ALA A 127 10.09 3.05 -1.74
C ALA A 127 10.52 4.15 -2.71
N LEU A 128 11.64 3.94 -3.41
CA LEU A 128 12.15 4.86 -4.43
C LEU A 128 11.23 4.93 -5.64
N LYS A 129 10.77 3.80 -6.19
CA LYS A 129 9.79 3.80 -7.30
C LYS A 129 8.50 4.54 -6.94
N SER A 130 7.99 4.35 -5.73
CA SER A 130 6.82 5.11 -5.28
C SER A 130 7.10 6.60 -5.16
N ARG A 131 8.31 6.95 -4.74
CA ARG A 131 8.76 8.35 -4.69
C ARG A 131 8.86 8.95 -6.08
N ASP A 132 9.30 8.17 -7.06
CA ASP A 132 9.40 8.60 -8.45
C ASP A 132 8.01 8.86 -9.05
N ILE A 133 6.99 8.05 -8.70
CA ILE A 133 5.58 8.34 -9.01
C ILE A 133 5.18 9.71 -8.44
N ILE A 134 5.37 9.92 -7.13
CA ILE A 134 4.97 11.17 -6.44
C ILE A 134 5.68 12.40 -7.01
N ARG A 135 6.92 12.23 -7.49
CA ARG A 135 7.72 13.31 -8.08
C ARG A 135 7.47 13.50 -9.58
N SER A 136 6.74 12.61 -10.23
CA SER A 136 6.47 12.72 -11.67
C SER A 136 5.67 13.98 -11.99
N ASP A 137 5.89 14.54 -13.19
CA ASP A 137 5.17 15.73 -13.64
C ASP A 137 3.65 15.49 -13.66
N LYS A 138 3.24 14.28 -14.04
CA LYS A 138 1.84 13.86 -14.04
C LYS A 138 1.22 13.87 -12.64
N TYR A 139 1.93 13.36 -11.63
CA TYR A 139 1.42 13.34 -10.26
C TYR A 139 1.29 14.76 -9.71
N ARG A 140 2.25 15.64 -10.01
CA ARG A 140 2.19 17.06 -9.64
C ARG A 140 1.11 17.83 -10.39
N LEU A 141 0.80 17.44 -11.62
CA LEU A 141 -0.28 18.03 -12.39
C LEU A 141 -1.66 17.68 -11.81
N TYR A 142 -1.83 16.46 -11.30
CA TYR A 142 -3.11 16.00 -10.75
C TYR A 142 -3.30 16.29 -9.25
N PHE A 143 -2.19 16.35 -8.51
CA PHE A 143 -2.16 16.45 -7.05
C PHE A 143 -1.08 17.44 -6.61
N ASP A 144 -1.20 18.69 -7.06
CA ASP A 144 -0.19 19.74 -6.85
C ASP A 144 0.05 20.03 -5.36
N GLU A 145 -0.94 19.73 -4.51
CA GLU A 145 -0.84 19.89 -3.07
C GLU A 145 0.01 18.79 -2.41
N LEU A 146 0.26 17.67 -3.07
CA LEU A 146 0.93 16.50 -2.52
C LEU A 146 2.41 16.44 -2.87
N THR A 147 3.20 17.22 -2.14
CA THR A 147 4.65 17.29 -2.31
C THR A 147 5.42 16.67 -1.14
N ILE A 148 6.60 16.14 -1.44
CA ILE A 148 7.53 15.61 -0.45
C ILE A 148 8.34 16.77 0.15
N LYS A 149 8.46 16.78 1.48
CA LYS A 149 9.27 17.74 2.22
C LYS A 149 10.74 17.65 1.82
N THR A 150 11.30 18.78 1.42
CA THR A 150 12.68 18.84 0.91
C THR A 150 13.75 18.43 1.95
N ASP A 151 13.48 18.65 3.23
CA ASP A 151 14.37 18.32 4.36
C ASP A 151 14.10 16.94 4.97
N GLN A 152 13.09 16.22 4.49
CA GLN A 152 12.65 14.91 5.00
C GLN A 152 12.44 13.92 3.83
N ASP A 153 13.48 13.73 3.02
CA ASP A 153 13.43 12.95 1.77
C ASP A 153 14.56 11.90 1.67
N ASN A 154 14.60 10.98 2.64
CA ASN A 154 15.56 9.89 2.63
C ASN A 154 15.03 8.69 1.82
N LYS A 155 15.94 7.89 1.26
CA LYS A 155 15.59 6.72 0.42
C LYS A 155 14.65 5.72 1.11
N THR A 156 14.77 5.57 2.43
CA THR A 156 14.00 4.63 3.24
C THR A 156 12.94 5.31 4.10
N HIS A 157 12.94 6.65 4.21
CA HIS A 157 11.98 7.39 5.01
C HIS A 157 11.80 8.80 4.46
N TYR A 158 10.60 9.07 3.94
CA TYR A 158 10.25 10.40 3.45
C TYR A 158 8.87 10.84 3.94
N LYS A 159 8.67 12.15 4.01
CA LYS A 159 7.45 12.78 4.53
C LYS A 159 6.87 13.75 3.50
N ASN A 160 5.55 13.87 3.47
CA ASN A 160 4.89 14.92 2.69
C ASN A 160 4.64 16.17 3.54
N GLU A 161 4.18 17.25 2.91
CA GLU A 161 3.86 18.52 3.59
C GLU A 161 2.69 18.40 4.58
N HIS A 162 1.91 17.31 4.50
CA HIS A 162 0.66 17.10 5.23
C HIS A 162 0.76 16.07 6.36
N THR A 163 1.96 15.88 6.92
CA THR A 163 2.26 14.94 8.04
C THR A 163 2.22 13.45 7.69
N GLY A 164 1.92 13.09 6.45
CA GLY A 164 2.07 11.74 5.95
C GLY A 164 3.53 11.34 5.86
N GLU A 165 3.80 10.07 6.11
CA GLU A 165 5.16 9.52 6.11
C GLU A 165 5.18 8.14 5.47
N ARG A 166 6.21 7.83 4.69
CA ARG A 166 6.48 6.46 4.23
C ARG A 166 7.80 6.00 4.83
N TYR A 167 7.79 4.86 5.51
CA TYR A 167 8.97 4.22 6.07
C TYR A 167 9.15 2.82 5.49
N ALA A 168 10.35 2.52 4.99
CA ALA A 168 10.71 1.28 4.33
C ALA A 168 11.85 0.56 5.07
N THR A 169 11.62 -0.70 5.41
CA THR A 169 12.53 -1.52 6.23
C THR A 169 12.63 -2.95 5.72
N SER A 170 13.46 -3.76 6.37
CA SER A 170 13.58 -5.18 6.08
C SER A 170 13.13 -6.05 7.25
N VAL A 171 12.89 -7.32 6.98
CA VAL A 171 12.72 -8.32 8.04
C VAL A 171 13.96 -8.34 8.91
N GLY A 172 13.77 -8.17 10.23
CA GLY A 172 14.86 -8.01 11.20
C GLY A 172 15.44 -6.59 11.28
N GLY A 173 15.01 -5.68 10.42
CA GLY A 173 15.39 -4.27 10.45
C GLY A 173 14.79 -3.53 11.65
N THR A 174 15.55 -2.55 12.16
CA THR A 174 15.11 -1.71 13.29
C THR A 174 14.05 -0.72 12.83
N ILE A 175 12.94 -0.62 13.57
CA ILE A 175 11.88 0.37 13.35
C ILE A 175 11.73 1.18 14.64
N THR A 176 12.41 2.31 14.76
CA THR A 176 12.40 3.10 16.00
C THR A 176 11.37 4.22 15.93
N GLY A 177 10.45 4.29 16.90
CA GLY A 177 9.51 5.40 17.07
C GLY A 177 8.40 5.54 16.02
N PHE A 178 8.47 4.79 14.90
CA PHE A 178 7.48 4.85 13.83
C PHE A 178 6.24 4.01 14.15
N HIS A 179 5.06 4.65 14.05
CA HIS A 179 3.78 3.97 14.11
C HIS A 179 2.99 4.29 12.85
N ALA A 180 2.50 3.26 12.18
CA ALA A 180 1.86 3.35 10.89
C ALA A 180 0.33 3.26 10.99
N HIS A 181 -0.34 3.97 10.10
CA HIS A 181 -1.76 3.81 9.79
C HIS A 181 -1.98 2.56 8.92
N ILE A 182 -1.02 2.19 8.06
CA ILE A 182 -1.05 0.99 7.21
C ILE A 182 0.32 0.29 7.27
N ILE A 183 0.33 -1.04 7.42
CA ILE A 183 1.56 -1.84 7.32
C ILE A 183 1.45 -2.77 6.11
N ILE A 184 2.41 -2.72 5.19
CA ILE A 184 2.50 -3.61 4.03
C ILE A 184 3.77 -4.44 4.14
N VAL A 185 3.66 -5.74 3.95
CA VAL A 185 4.79 -6.67 3.98
C VAL A 185 4.79 -7.46 2.69
N ASP A 186 5.85 -7.31 1.91
CA ASP A 186 6.00 -7.87 0.57
C ASP A 186 7.15 -8.87 0.55
N ASP A 187 6.81 -10.14 0.35
CA ASP A 187 7.74 -11.28 0.41
C ASP A 187 8.67 -11.19 1.64
N PRO A 188 8.18 -11.42 2.87
CA PRO A 188 8.99 -11.38 4.08
C PRO A 188 10.02 -12.51 4.20
N LEU A 189 9.98 -13.50 3.31
CA LEU A 189 10.90 -14.64 3.30
C LEU A 189 11.54 -14.75 1.91
N ASN A 190 12.86 -14.86 1.87
CA ASN A 190 13.57 -15.13 0.64
C ASN A 190 13.22 -16.55 0.17
N ALA A 191 12.79 -16.72 -1.08
CA ALA A 191 12.46 -18.03 -1.65
C ALA A 191 13.61 -19.04 -1.53
N LYS A 192 14.86 -18.59 -1.57
CA LYS A 192 16.03 -19.46 -1.40
C LYS A 192 16.22 -19.99 0.03
N GLU A 193 15.52 -19.42 0.99
CA GLU A 193 15.61 -19.75 2.42
C GLU A 193 14.33 -20.43 2.93
N GLU A 194 13.45 -20.89 2.02
CA GLU A 194 12.15 -21.48 2.39
C GLU A 194 12.25 -22.72 3.29
N ALA A 195 13.36 -23.46 3.22
CA ALA A 195 13.63 -24.62 4.07
C ALA A 195 14.37 -24.27 5.39
N SER A 196 14.84 -23.03 5.54
CA SER A 196 15.59 -22.59 6.71
C SER A 196 14.66 -22.27 7.88
N GLN A 197 14.69 -23.11 8.92
CA GLN A 197 13.88 -22.90 10.13
C GLN A 197 14.20 -21.55 10.79
N ALA A 198 15.47 -21.16 10.84
CA ALA A 198 15.87 -19.87 11.40
C ALA A 198 15.30 -18.67 10.60
N ALA A 199 15.25 -18.77 9.27
CA ALA A 199 14.67 -17.71 8.43
C ALA A 199 13.14 -17.63 8.60
N LEU A 200 12.46 -18.80 8.66
CA LEU A 200 11.03 -18.88 8.96
C LEU A 200 10.69 -18.28 10.32
N GLU A 201 11.42 -18.66 11.37
CA GLU A 201 11.26 -18.11 12.72
C GLU A 201 11.50 -16.60 12.79
N THR A 202 12.53 -16.11 12.09
CA THR A 202 12.85 -14.68 12.03
C THR A 202 11.72 -13.90 11.35
N ALA A 203 11.24 -14.38 10.20
CA ALA A 203 10.14 -13.74 9.47
C ALA A 203 8.84 -13.76 10.28
N ASN A 204 8.49 -14.90 10.89
CA ASN A 204 7.29 -15.02 11.73
C ASN A 204 7.36 -14.12 12.97
N THR A 205 8.51 -14.08 13.66
CA THR A 205 8.72 -13.22 14.83
C THR A 205 8.62 -11.75 14.45
N PHE A 206 9.18 -11.35 13.30
CA PHE A 206 9.06 -9.99 12.79
C PHE A 206 7.60 -9.60 12.56
N MET A 207 6.81 -10.47 11.93
CA MET A 207 5.37 -10.24 11.69
C MET A 207 4.57 -10.11 12.98
N ASP A 208 4.82 -10.99 13.93
CA ASP A 208 3.97 -11.17 15.11
C ASP A 208 4.32 -10.27 16.27
N THR A 209 5.62 -10.04 16.47
CA THR A 209 6.14 -9.32 17.63
C THR A 209 6.57 -7.91 17.22
N THR A 210 7.33 -7.76 16.15
CA THR A 210 7.85 -6.44 15.76
C THR A 210 6.74 -5.59 15.15
N LEU A 211 6.13 -6.02 14.04
CA LEU A 211 5.17 -5.21 13.30
C LEU A 211 3.86 -4.96 14.06
N SER A 212 3.44 -5.90 14.91
CA SER A 212 2.20 -5.75 15.71
C SER A 212 2.27 -4.58 16.71
N THR A 213 3.47 -4.15 17.10
CA THR A 213 3.71 -2.99 17.96
C THR A 213 3.79 -1.67 17.19
N ARG A 214 3.88 -1.72 15.86
CA ARG A 214 4.02 -0.53 14.99
C ARG A 214 2.69 0.02 14.48
N LYS A 215 1.57 -0.47 15.01
CA LYS A 215 0.24 0.03 14.67
C LYS A 215 -0.05 1.30 15.47
N VAL A 216 -0.52 2.36 14.82
CA VAL A 216 -1.03 3.55 15.52
C VAL A 216 -2.23 3.19 16.39
N ASP A 217 -3.11 2.35 15.86
CA ASP A 217 -4.24 1.77 16.58
C ASP A 217 -4.46 0.34 16.07
N LYS A 218 -4.47 -0.64 16.98
CA LYS A 218 -4.62 -2.06 16.62
C LYS A 218 -6.00 -2.38 16.00
N ALA A 219 -7.04 -1.64 16.37
CA ALA A 219 -8.39 -1.81 15.86
C ALA A 219 -8.56 -1.22 14.45
N VAL A 220 -7.78 -0.20 14.10
CA VAL A 220 -7.88 0.54 12.83
C VAL A 220 -6.81 0.13 11.82
N THR A 221 -5.56 -0.07 12.24
CA THR A 221 -4.42 -0.30 11.34
C THR A 221 -4.42 -1.71 10.74
N PRO A 222 -4.64 -1.86 9.42
CA PRO A 222 -4.48 -3.13 8.76
C PRO A 222 -3.00 -3.47 8.56
N THR A 223 -2.70 -4.77 8.61
CA THR A 223 -1.46 -5.32 8.03
C THR A 223 -1.83 -6.09 6.77
N ILE A 224 -1.18 -5.74 5.67
CA ILE A 224 -1.32 -6.38 4.36
C ILE A 224 -0.06 -7.20 4.14
N LEU A 225 -0.20 -8.53 4.06
CA LEU A 225 0.88 -9.44 3.69
C LEU A 225 0.65 -9.90 2.25
N VAL A 226 1.59 -9.60 1.36
CA VAL A 226 1.61 -10.07 -0.02
C VAL A 226 2.83 -10.95 -0.25
N MET A 227 2.61 -12.20 -0.66
CA MET A 227 3.70 -13.11 -0.98
C MET A 227 3.25 -14.32 -1.80
N GLN A 228 4.16 -14.95 -2.53
CA GLN A 228 3.93 -16.33 -2.96
C GLN A 228 4.05 -17.28 -1.75
N ARG A 229 3.33 -18.41 -1.76
CA ARG A 229 3.51 -19.44 -0.73
C ARG A 229 4.82 -20.19 -0.96
N LEU A 230 5.61 -20.34 0.10
CA LEU A 230 6.95 -20.94 0.07
C LEU A 230 7.07 -22.14 1.02
N ASN A 231 6.39 -22.08 2.18
CA ASN A 231 6.47 -23.14 3.18
C ASN A 231 5.15 -23.26 3.96
N GLU A 232 4.88 -24.42 4.54
CA GLU A 232 3.75 -24.61 5.47
C GLU A 232 3.86 -23.68 6.69
N ASN A 233 5.09 -23.41 7.13
CA ASN A 233 5.41 -22.55 8.28
C ASN A 233 5.88 -21.14 7.87
N ASP A 234 5.71 -20.75 6.60
CA ASP A 234 5.98 -19.39 6.17
C ASP A 234 5.03 -18.37 6.87
N PRO A 235 5.27 -17.06 6.74
CA PRO A 235 4.41 -16.05 7.34
C PRO A 235 2.92 -16.15 7.00
N SER A 236 2.58 -16.64 5.80
CA SER A 236 1.18 -16.89 5.42
C SER A 236 0.61 -18.08 6.20
N GLY A 237 1.34 -19.19 6.26
CA GLY A 237 0.97 -20.38 7.02
C GLY A 237 0.82 -20.10 8.52
N ASN A 238 1.75 -19.34 9.10
CA ASN A 238 1.69 -18.89 10.48
C ASN A 238 0.47 -17.99 10.75
N TRP A 239 0.11 -17.09 9.84
CA TRP A 239 -1.11 -16.30 10.00
C TRP A 239 -2.39 -17.14 9.91
N LEU A 240 -2.42 -18.11 8.99
CA LEU A 240 -3.58 -19.00 8.80
C LEU A 240 -3.78 -19.97 9.97
N SER A 241 -2.71 -20.35 10.69
CA SER A 241 -2.81 -21.26 11.84
C SER A 241 -3.34 -20.59 13.12
N LYS A 242 -3.38 -19.24 13.17
CA LYS A 242 -3.75 -18.48 14.36
C LYS A 242 -5.25 -18.39 14.57
N LYS A 243 -5.73 -19.14 15.57
CA LYS A 243 -7.12 -19.07 16.05
C LYS A 243 -7.49 -17.64 16.47
N GLY A 244 -8.58 -17.13 15.93
CA GLY A 244 -9.13 -15.81 16.28
C GLY A 244 -8.54 -14.62 15.51
N LYS A 245 -7.53 -14.80 14.66
CA LYS A 245 -7.07 -13.75 13.75
C LYS A 245 -8.11 -13.55 12.64
N LYS A 246 -8.75 -12.38 12.60
CA LYS A 246 -9.60 -11.99 11.47
C LYS A 246 -8.72 -11.73 10.25
N LEU A 247 -8.82 -12.60 9.26
CA LEU A 247 -8.01 -12.55 8.05
C LEU A 247 -8.90 -12.65 6.82
N GLN A 248 -8.73 -11.72 5.89
CA GLN A 248 -9.21 -11.89 4.52
C GLN A 248 -8.06 -12.50 3.72
N HIS A 249 -8.30 -13.63 3.05
CA HIS A 249 -7.29 -14.35 2.31
C HIS A 249 -7.65 -14.37 0.82
N ILE A 250 -6.88 -13.63 0.02
CA ILE A 250 -6.89 -13.68 -1.43
C ILE A 250 -5.88 -14.73 -1.86
N LYS A 251 -6.33 -15.76 -2.57
CA LYS A 251 -5.53 -16.92 -2.98
C LYS A 251 -5.73 -17.15 -4.47
N LEU A 252 -4.76 -16.69 -5.27
CA LEU A 252 -4.77 -16.89 -6.72
C LEU A 252 -3.69 -17.89 -7.11
N PRO A 253 -4.04 -19.05 -7.69
CA PRO A 253 -3.04 -20.00 -8.17
C PRO A 253 -2.40 -19.53 -9.49
N ALA A 254 -1.24 -20.11 -9.82
CA ALA A 254 -0.54 -19.83 -11.08
C ALA A 254 -1.28 -20.36 -12.32
N THR A 255 -2.20 -21.31 -12.12
CA THR A 255 -3.02 -21.90 -13.17
C THR A 255 -4.46 -22.01 -12.68
N ASP A 256 -5.40 -21.96 -13.62
CA ASP A 256 -6.84 -22.21 -13.41
C ASP A 256 -7.19 -23.61 -12.86
N LYS A 257 -6.24 -24.55 -12.89
CA LYS A 257 -6.39 -25.93 -12.40
C LYS A 257 -6.49 -26.08 -10.87
N GLY A 258 -6.39 -24.99 -10.11
CA GLY A 258 -6.44 -24.99 -8.64
C GLY A 258 -7.74 -24.41 -8.08
N GLU A 259 -7.88 -24.44 -6.76
CA GLU A 259 -8.93 -23.67 -6.07
C GLU A 259 -8.56 -22.17 -6.10
N ILE A 260 -9.29 -21.39 -6.90
CA ILE A 260 -9.12 -19.94 -7.10
C ILE A 260 -10.08 -19.22 -6.17
N LYS A 261 -9.57 -18.32 -5.32
CA LYS A 261 -10.39 -17.49 -4.43
C LYS A 261 -9.91 -16.03 -4.46
N PRO A 262 -10.74 -15.09 -4.94
CA PRO A 262 -12.15 -15.23 -5.36
C PRO A 262 -12.36 -16.07 -6.62
N GLU A 263 -13.58 -16.58 -6.82
CA GLU A 263 -13.98 -17.15 -8.12
C GLU A 263 -14.03 -16.03 -9.17
N HIS A 264 -13.66 -16.37 -10.42
CA HIS A 264 -13.67 -15.45 -11.56
C HIS A 264 -15.09 -15.06 -11.98
#